data_AF-A0A352DWD3-F1
#
_entry.id   AF-A0A352DWD3-F1
#
_cell.length_a   1.000
_cell.length_b   1.000
_cell.length_c   1.000
_cell.angle_alpha   90.00
_cell.angle_beta   90.00
_cell.angle_gamma   90.00
#
_symmetry.space_group_name_H-M   'P 1'
#
loop_
_entity.id
_entity.type
_entity.pdbx_description
1 polymer ?
#
loop_
_entity_poly.entity_id
_entity_poly.type
_entity_poly.pdbx_seq_one_letter_code
_entity_poly.pdbx_strand_id
1 'polypeptide(L)'
;MQEMTVMKRLAMSLGMFALGLAPLVGMGADGTTPLAAGWKSLSDEKQIAAWKSTPFGGEGEVERKDGVIRIGMGADLSGVTWSGTFPTQSYEIALDARRVDGSDFFCGLT
;
A
#
# COMPACT_ATOMS: atom_id res chain seq x y z
N MET A 1 15.49 -13.93 -20.06
CA MET A 1 14.07 -13.87 -20.42
C MET A 1 13.43 -12.81 -19.52
N GLN A 2 13.86 -11.55 -19.64
CA GLN A 2 13.37 -10.51 -20.55
C GLN A 2 11.89 -10.14 -20.28
N GLU A 3 11.71 -8.90 -19.82
CA GLU A 3 10.59 -8.00 -20.09
C GLU A 3 9.21 -8.33 -19.51
N MET A 4 8.80 -7.57 -18.49
CA MET A 4 7.44 -7.04 -18.43
C MET A 4 7.46 -5.56 -18.06
N THR A 5 7.89 -4.77 -19.03
CA THR A 5 7.59 -3.35 -19.14
C THR A 5 6.09 -3.19 -19.40
N VAL A 6 5.30 -2.78 -18.41
CA VAL A 6 4.00 -2.13 -18.65
C VAL A 6 3.93 -0.86 -17.81
N MET A 7 4.65 0.16 -18.27
CA MET A 7 4.38 1.55 -17.90
C MET A 7 4.08 2.32 -19.18
N LYS A 8 2.82 2.24 -19.65
CA LYS A 8 2.31 3.07 -20.74
C LYS A 8 1.40 4.14 -20.17
N ARG A 9 1.93 5.35 -19.90
CA ARG A 9 1.28 6.66 -20.13
C ARG A 9 2.35 7.74 -20.26
N LEU A 10 2.93 7.85 -21.47
CA LEU A 10 3.71 9.00 -21.90
C LEU A 10 2.72 10.10 -22.33
N ALA A 11 2.59 11.15 -21.52
CA ALA A 11 1.99 12.40 -21.98
C ALA A 11 3.13 13.36 -22.33
N MET A 12 3.37 13.50 -23.64
CA MET A 12 4.29 14.47 -24.21
C MET A 12 3.59 15.84 -24.21
N SER A 13 4.09 16.81 -23.46
CA SER A 13 3.73 18.22 -23.65
C SER A 13 4.99 19.02 -23.97
N LEU A 14 5.08 19.44 -25.23
CA LEU A 14 6.06 20.39 -25.72
C LEU A 14 5.57 21.79 -25.36
N GLY A 15 6.32 22.53 -24.53
CA GLY A 15 5.91 23.85 -24.07
C GLY A 15 7.05 24.64 -23.43
N MET A 16 7.86 25.25 -24.29
CA MET A 16 8.52 26.55 -24.16
C MET A 16 9.05 27.01 -22.77
N PHE A 17 10.37 27.15 -22.72
CA PHE A 17 11.16 27.71 -21.62
C PHE A 17 10.81 29.20 -21.37
N ALA A 18 10.30 29.52 -20.19
CA ALA A 18 10.27 30.88 -19.66
C ALA A 18 10.81 30.87 -18.23
N LEU A 19 11.94 31.55 -18.02
CA LEU A 19 12.56 31.78 -16.72
C LEU A 19 11.59 32.57 -15.83
N GLY A 20 11.12 31.95 -14.76
CA GLY A 20 10.45 32.62 -13.65
C GLY A 20 10.75 31.86 -12.37
N LEU A 21 11.43 32.50 -11.41
CA LEU A 21 11.58 31.98 -10.05
C LEU A 21 10.20 31.86 -9.42
N ALA A 22 9.64 30.66 -9.39
CA ALA A 22 8.53 30.32 -8.51
C ALA A 22 9.10 29.84 -7.17
N PRO A 23 8.51 30.21 -6.02
CA PRO A 23 8.88 29.61 -4.75
C PRO A 23 8.60 28.11 -4.84
N LEU A 24 9.57 27.32 -4.40
CA LEU A 24 9.53 25.87 -4.27
C LEU A 24 8.38 25.52 -3.31
N VAL A 25 7.16 25.36 -3.84
CA VAL A 25 6.09 24.69 -3.12
C VAL A 25 6.58 23.27 -2.93
N GLY A 26 6.86 22.92 -1.67
CA GLY A 26 7.28 21.58 -1.29
C GLY A 26 6.32 20.58 -1.88
N MET A 27 6.81 19.82 -2.87
CA MET A 27 6.16 18.62 -3.33
C MET A 27 6.35 17.60 -2.20
N GLY A 28 5.49 17.72 -1.17
CA GLY A 28 5.27 16.63 -0.24
C GLY A 28 4.90 15.44 -1.10
N ALA A 29 5.78 14.45 -1.13
CA ALA A 29 5.55 13.17 -1.78
C ALA A 29 4.54 12.37 -0.96
N ASP A 30 3.39 12.97 -0.66
CA ASP A 30 2.26 12.26 -0.12
C ASP A 30 1.73 11.47 -1.32
N GLY A 31 2.17 10.21 -1.45
CA GLY A 31 1.78 9.26 -2.50
C GLY A 31 0.28 8.91 -2.50
N THR A 32 -0.56 9.78 -1.96
CA THR A 32 -1.99 9.64 -1.85
C THR A 32 -2.63 10.04 -3.17
N THR A 33 -2.70 9.08 -4.09
CA THR A 33 -3.63 9.20 -5.21
C THR A 33 -5.03 9.44 -4.63
N PRO A 34 -5.78 10.47 -5.08
CA PRO A 34 -7.12 10.73 -4.58
C PRO A 34 -7.99 9.49 -4.76
N LEU A 35 -8.49 8.97 -3.64
CA LEU A 35 -9.41 7.83 -3.66
C LEU A 35 -10.71 8.22 -4.37
N ALA A 36 -11.30 7.27 -5.10
CA ALA A 36 -12.62 7.47 -5.68
C ALA A 36 -13.65 7.78 -4.57
N ALA A 37 -14.68 8.55 -4.90
CA ALA A 37 -15.68 8.97 -3.94
C ALA A 37 -16.30 7.76 -3.22
N GLY A 38 -16.28 7.77 -1.88
CA GLY A 38 -16.81 6.69 -1.03
C GLY A 38 -15.75 5.71 -0.49
N TRP A 39 -14.51 5.73 -0.97
CA TRP A 39 -13.44 4.89 -0.44
C TRP A 39 -12.72 5.53 0.74
N LYS A 40 -12.42 4.72 1.77
CA LYS A 40 -11.62 5.10 2.93
C LYS A 40 -10.30 4.35 2.89
N SER A 41 -9.18 5.07 2.98
CA SER A 41 -7.86 4.43 3.11
C SER A 41 -7.71 3.73 4.46
N LEU A 42 -7.11 2.54 4.44
CA LEU A 42 -6.67 1.81 5.63
C LEU A 42 -5.14 1.68 5.72
N SER A 43 -4.41 2.25 4.74
CA SER A 43 -2.95 2.15 4.62
C SER A 43 -2.24 3.51 4.56
N ASP A 44 -2.97 4.61 4.70
CA ASP A 44 -2.35 5.92 4.84
C ASP A 44 -1.48 6.01 6.11
N GLU A 45 -0.60 7.00 6.18
CA GLU A 45 0.36 7.15 7.27
C GLU A 45 -0.28 7.22 8.66
N LYS A 46 -1.54 7.69 8.76
CA LYS A 46 -2.28 7.79 10.02
C LYS A 46 -2.91 6.45 10.40
N GLN A 47 -3.36 5.69 9.42
CA GLN A 47 -4.11 4.45 9.61
C GLN A 47 -3.22 3.20 9.67
N ILE A 48 -2.04 3.22 9.03
CA ILE A 48 -1.20 2.01 8.88
C ILE A 48 -0.79 1.38 10.22
N ALA A 49 -0.65 2.19 11.28
CA ALA A 49 -0.35 1.74 12.63
C ALA A 49 -1.49 0.94 13.29
N ALA A 50 -2.72 1.05 12.78
CA ALA A 50 -3.87 0.31 13.30
C ALA A 50 -3.94 -1.14 12.81
N TRP A 51 -3.17 -1.53 11.80
CA TRP A 51 -2.91 -2.94 11.50
C TRP A 51 -1.93 -3.49 12.52
N LYS A 52 -2.27 -4.58 13.22
CA LYS A 52 -1.43 -5.20 14.26
C LYS A 52 -1.03 -6.61 13.85
N SER A 53 0.14 -7.08 14.30
CA SER A 53 0.51 -8.49 14.12
C SER A 53 -0.52 -9.40 14.79
N THR A 54 -0.89 -10.48 14.13
CA THR A 54 -1.78 -11.50 14.71
C THR A 54 -0.93 -12.57 15.41
N PRO A 55 -1.18 -12.87 16.70
CA PRO A 55 -0.36 -13.81 17.46
C PRO A 55 -0.73 -15.26 17.12
N PHE A 56 -0.08 -15.82 16.10
CA PHE A 56 -0.24 -17.22 15.70
C PHE A 56 0.66 -18.17 16.52
N GLY A 57 1.57 -17.64 17.34
CA GLY A 57 2.48 -18.44 18.17
C GLY A 57 3.79 -18.83 17.46
N GLY A 58 4.01 -18.26 16.28
CA GLY A 58 5.14 -18.51 15.39
C GLY A 58 5.13 -17.57 14.19
N GLU A 59 4.44 -16.43 14.30
CA GLU A 59 4.34 -15.44 13.24
C GLU A 59 5.68 -14.75 12.97
N GLY A 60 5.92 -14.40 11.70
CA GLY A 60 7.05 -13.61 11.28
C GLY A 60 6.92 -12.15 11.68
N GLU A 61 8.03 -11.42 11.57
CA GLU A 61 8.09 -9.99 11.86
C GLU A 61 7.19 -9.18 10.91
N VAL A 62 6.53 -8.15 11.45
CA VAL A 62 5.67 -7.25 10.67
C VAL A 62 6.24 -5.84 10.68
N GLU A 63 6.76 -5.42 9.54
CA GLU A 63 7.29 -4.08 9.32
C GLU A 63 6.26 -3.19 8.60
N ARG A 64 6.24 -1.90 8.95
CA ARG A 64 5.41 -0.88 8.29
C ARG A 64 6.31 0.25 7.85
N LYS A 65 6.42 0.46 6.54
CA LYS A 65 7.30 1.48 5.98
C LYS A 65 6.77 1.94 4.63
N ASP A 66 6.82 3.24 4.38
CA ASP A 66 6.47 3.86 3.08
C ASP A 66 5.06 3.43 2.58
N GLY A 67 4.07 3.34 3.49
CA GLY A 67 2.70 2.92 3.16
C GLY A 67 2.53 1.42 2.88
N VAL A 68 3.57 0.62 3.06
CA VAL A 68 3.58 -0.84 2.83
C VAL A 68 3.71 -1.59 4.14
N ILE A 69 2.93 -2.66 4.27
CA ILE A 69 3.06 -3.64 5.35
C ILE A 69 3.83 -4.85 4.78
N ARG A 70 5.02 -5.11 5.32
CA ARG A 70 5.79 -6.33 5.02
C ARG A 70 5.52 -7.34 6.11
N ILE A 71 4.99 -8.50 5.73
CA ILE A 71 4.72 -9.62 6.62
C ILE A 71 5.82 -10.65 6.37
N GLY A 72 6.61 -10.93 7.40
CA GLY A 72 7.66 -11.93 7.37
C GLY A 72 7.12 -13.36 7.34
N MET A 73 7.98 -14.30 6.96
CA MET A 73 7.67 -15.72 7.02
C MET A 73 7.59 -16.17 8.49
N GLY A 74 6.47 -16.80 8.85
CA GLY A 74 6.30 -17.50 10.13
C GLY A 74 6.55 -19.00 10.00
N ALA A 75 6.39 -19.73 11.10
CA ALA A 75 6.49 -21.18 11.12
C ALA A 75 5.36 -21.85 10.32
N ASP A 76 4.11 -21.44 10.59
CA ASP A 76 2.92 -21.97 9.92
C ASP A 76 2.12 -20.86 9.22
N LEU A 77 1.91 -19.73 9.90
CA LEU A 77 1.12 -18.61 9.38
C LEU A 77 1.62 -17.27 9.91
N SER A 78 1.44 -16.22 9.14
CA SER A 78 1.69 -14.84 9.55
C SER A 78 0.63 -13.94 8.94
N GLY A 79 0.25 -12.89 9.66
CA GLY A 79 -0.83 -12.03 9.24
C GLY A 79 -0.97 -10.80 10.13
N VAL A 80 -1.79 -9.88 9.66
CA VAL A 80 -2.14 -8.67 10.39
C VAL A 80 -3.64 -8.53 10.53
N THR A 81 -4.08 -7.95 11.64
CA THR A 81 -5.49 -7.67 11.93
C THR A 81 -5.69 -6.17 12.07
N TRP A 82 -6.72 -5.63 11.41
CA TRP A 82 -7.15 -4.25 11.61
C TRP A 82 -7.75 -4.09 13.02
N SER A 83 -7.27 -3.11 13.79
CA SER A 83 -7.73 -2.87 15.16
C SER A 83 -8.62 -1.63 15.33
N GLY A 84 -8.91 -0.93 14.23
CA GLY A 84 -9.82 0.21 14.24
C GLY A 84 -11.29 -0.22 14.10
N THR A 85 -12.19 0.76 14.12
CA THR A 85 -13.59 0.52 13.75
C THR A 85 -13.69 0.16 12.27
N PHE A 86 -14.53 -0.82 11.96
CA PHE A 86 -14.70 -1.32 10.60
C PHE A 86 -16.18 -1.70 10.36
N PRO A 87 -16.74 -1.45 9.15
CA PRO A 87 -18.11 -1.86 8.83
C PRO A 87 -18.28 -3.39 8.93
N THR A 88 -19.42 -3.84 9.40
CA THR A 88 -19.69 -5.29 9.56
C THR A 88 -20.50 -5.89 8.40
N GLN A 89 -21.09 -5.05 7.55
CA GLN A 89 -21.96 -5.46 6.46
C GLN A 89 -21.92 -4.45 5.32
N SER A 90 -22.25 -4.89 4.10
CA SER A 90 -22.42 -4.04 2.91
C SER A 90 -21.22 -3.11 2.63
N TYR A 91 -20.01 -3.67 2.66
CA TYR A 91 -18.78 -2.96 2.35
C TYR A 91 -18.03 -3.64 1.21
N GLU A 92 -17.14 -2.88 0.57
CA GLU A 92 -16.16 -3.38 -0.39
C GLU A 92 -14.76 -3.08 0.15
N ILE A 93 -13.82 -3.99 -0.12
CA ILE A 93 -12.42 -3.86 0.25
C ILE A 93 -11.56 -4.10 -0.99
N ALA A 94 -10.63 -3.18 -1.24
CA ALA A 94 -9.66 -3.26 -2.32
C ALA A 94 -8.26 -3.19 -1.72
N LEU A 95 -7.33 -4.00 -2.25
CA LEU A 95 -5.95 -4.02 -1.81
C LEU A 95 -5.01 -4.43 -2.95
N ASP A 96 -3.84 -3.82 -2.96
CA ASP A 96 -2.71 -4.24 -3.79
C ASP A 96 -1.71 -4.98 -2.92
N ALA A 97 -1.34 -6.19 -3.34
CA ALA A 97 -0.43 -7.01 -2.58
C ALA A 97 0.38 -7.91 -3.54
N ARG A 98 1.64 -8.22 -3.18
CA ARG A 98 2.50 -9.15 -3.95
C ARG A 98 3.27 -10.11 -3.04
N ARG A 99 3.50 -11.33 -3.50
CA ARG A 99 4.41 -12.27 -2.82
C ARG A 99 5.84 -11.84 -3.08
N VAL A 100 6.63 -11.70 -2.02
CA VAL A 100 8.06 -11.34 -2.12
C VAL A 100 8.96 -12.56 -1.91
N ASP A 101 8.52 -13.52 -1.10
CA ASP A 101 9.21 -14.78 -0.82
C ASP A 101 8.19 -15.88 -0.50
N GLY A 102 8.65 -17.14 -0.47
CA GLY A 102 7.83 -18.32 -0.22
C GLY A 102 7.08 -18.86 -1.44
N SER A 103 6.50 -20.05 -1.29
CA SER A 103 5.78 -20.76 -2.37
C SER A 103 4.27 -20.92 -2.12
N ASP A 104 3.79 -20.58 -0.93
CA ASP A 104 2.39 -20.78 -0.50
C ASP A 104 1.42 -19.70 -1.03
N PHE A 105 0.13 -19.83 -0.68
CA PHE A 105 -0.93 -18.86 -0.94
C PHE A 105 -0.51 -17.48 -0.46
N PHE A 106 -0.69 -16.52 -1.36
CA PHE A 106 -0.11 -15.21 -1.17
C PHE A 106 -0.92 -14.31 -0.20
N CYS A 107 -2.26 -14.35 -0.28
CA CYS A 107 -3.12 -13.49 0.52
C CYS A 107 -4.44 -14.18 0.83
N GLY A 108 -4.77 -14.28 2.12
CA GLY A 108 -6.12 -14.56 2.62
C GLY A 108 -6.69 -13.29 3.24
N LEU A 109 -7.95 -12.97 2.91
CA LEU A 109 -8.66 -11.83 3.48
C LEU A 109 -9.91 -12.36 4.19
N THR A 110 -10.10 -11.95 5.44
CA THR A 110 -11.17 -12.42 6.34
C THR A 110 -11.86 -11.25 7.01
#